data_AF-A0A673G6S7-F1
#
_entry.id   AF-A0A673G6S7-F1
#
_cell.length_a   1.000
_cell.length_b   1.000
_cell.length_c   1.000
_cell.angle_alpha   90.00
_cell.angle_beta   90.00
_cell.angle_gamma   90.00
#
_symmetry.space_group_name_H-M   'P 1'
#
loop_
_entity.id
_entity.type
_entity.pdbx_description
1 polymer ?
#
loop_
_entity_poly.entity_id
_entity_poly.type
_entity_poly.pdbx_seq_one_letter_code
_entity_poly.pdbx_strand_id
1 'polypeptide(L)'
;LIVVLLFFFLSDLQHDVGAMGLGGKVLLFPYETDFSYVQLTPKKPLGLTAFTLCMRVATELQGERQIILFAYRTPDFDELNVWREKNGRVSFYLKM
;
A
#
# COMPACT_ATOMS: atom_id res chain seq x y z
N LEU A 1 -0.92 -16.56 2.83
CA LEU A 1 -1.83 -15.66 2.10
C LEU A 1 -1.70 -14.23 2.62
N ILE A 2 -1.44 -13.26 1.75
CA ILE A 2 -1.57 -11.83 2.07
C ILE A 2 -2.76 -11.30 1.29
N VAL A 3 -3.80 -10.88 2.00
CA VAL A 3 -4.97 -10.20 1.45
C VAL A 3 -4.83 -8.71 1.74
N VAL A 4 -4.31 -7.94 0.79
CA VAL A 4 -4.24 -6.49 0.95
C VAL A 4 -5.58 -5.89 0.53
N LEU A 5 -6.39 -5.52 1.53
CA LEU A 5 -7.68 -4.87 1.34
C LEU A 5 -7.50 -3.35 1.16
N LEU A 6 -7.03 -2.86 0.02
CA LEU A 6 -6.98 -1.40 -0.18
C LEU A 6 -8.40 -0.81 -0.32
N PHE A 7 -9.00 -0.39 0.81
CA PHE A 7 -10.15 0.50 0.82
C PHE A 7 -9.65 1.94 0.89
N PHE A 8 -9.62 2.61 -0.25
CA PHE A 8 -9.51 4.06 -0.29
C PHE A 8 -10.86 4.64 0.14
N PHE A 9 -11.03 4.95 1.43
CA PHE A 9 -12.09 5.87 1.85
C PHE A 9 -11.67 7.28 1.43
N LEU A 10 -11.92 7.62 0.17
CA LEU A 10 -11.98 9.00 -0.28
C LEU A 10 -13.45 9.39 -0.25
N SER A 11 -13.85 10.15 0.76
CA SER A 11 -15.07 10.95 0.67
C SER A 11 -14.81 12.05 -0.37
N ASP A 12 -15.01 11.72 -1.64
CA ASP A 12 -15.57 12.58 -2.68
C ASP A 12 -15.87 11.76 -3.93
N LEU A 13 -17.16 11.59 -4.21
CA LEU A 13 -17.70 10.98 -5.42
C LEU A 13 -17.39 11.88 -6.62
N GLN A 14 -16.38 11.53 -7.42
CA GLN A 14 -16.35 11.90 -8.83
C GLN A 14 -16.35 10.62 -9.66
N HIS A 15 -17.53 10.35 -10.23
CA HIS A 15 -17.79 9.29 -11.19
C HIS A 15 -17.14 9.70 -12.52
N ASP A 16 -15.96 9.18 -12.80
CA ASP A 16 -15.39 9.22 -14.15
C ASP A 16 -15.67 7.88 -14.82
N VAL A 17 -16.66 7.88 -15.72
CA VAL A 17 -17.05 6.73 -16.54
C VAL A 17 -15.99 6.56 -17.63
N GLY A 18 -14.82 6.05 -17.24
CA GLY A 18 -13.68 5.88 -18.14
C GLY A 18 -12.44 5.27 -17.48
N ALA A 19 -12.26 5.44 -16.17
CA ALA A 19 -11.15 4.85 -15.43
C ALA A 19 -11.59 3.54 -14.74
N MET A 20 -11.05 2.39 -15.15
CA MET A 20 -11.20 1.13 -14.39
C MET A 20 -10.46 1.25 -13.05
N GLY A 21 -11.11 1.83 -12.04
CA GLY A 21 -10.59 1.92 -10.68
C GLY A 21 -10.68 0.60 -9.91
N LEU A 22 -10.02 0.56 -8.75
CA LEU A 22 -10.07 -0.57 -7.80
C LEU A 22 -11.29 -0.51 -6.85
N GLY A 23 -12.29 0.33 -7.14
CA GLY A 23 -13.49 0.47 -6.32
C GLY A 23 -14.23 -0.86 -6.17
N GLY A 24 -14.44 -1.30 -4.92
CA GLY A 24 -15.10 -2.57 -4.62
C GLY A 24 -14.27 -3.84 -4.91
N LYS A 25 -12.99 -3.69 -5.26
CA LYS A 25 -12.07 -4.80 -5.56
C LYS A 25 -11.06 -5.01 -4.43
N VAL A 26 -10.42 -6.18 -4.40
CA VAL A 26 -9.33 -6.53 -3.49
C VAL A 26 -8.12 -7.02 -4.27
N LEU A 27 -6.92 -6.72 -3.77
CA LEU A 27 -5.68 -7.28 -4.30
C LEU A 27 -5.29 -8.50 -3.49
N LEU A 28 -5.09 -9.62 -4.17
CA LEU A 28 -4.76 -10.90 -3.56
C LEU A 28 -3.35 -11.32 -3.94
N PHE A 29 -2.51 -11.57 -2.94
CA PHE A 29 -1.18 -12.15 -3.11
C PHE A 29 -1.19 -13.57 -2.52
N PRO A 30 -1.45 -14.59 -3.36
CA PRO A 30 -1.78 -15.94 -2.89
C PRO A 30 -0.60 -16.62 -2.18
N TYR A 31 0.59 -16.46 -2.74
CA TYR A 31 1.85 -17.04 -2.25
C TYR A 31 2.96 -16.01 -2.39
N GLU A 32 4.09 -16.30 -1.76
CA GLU A 32 5.27 -15.43 -1.78
C GLU A 32 5.96 -15.45 -3.14
N THR A 33 6.33 -14.28 -3.64
CA THR A 33 7.16 -14.09 -4.83
C THR A 33 8.09 -12.89 -4.64
N ASP A 34 9.10 -12.79 -5.49
CA ASP A 34 10.01 -11.64 -5.61
C ASP A 34 9.67 -10.73 -6.81
N PHE A 35 8.66 -11.10 -7.62
CA PHE A 35 8.25 -10.36 -8.83
C PHE A 35 6.78 -9.92 -8.84
N SER A 36 5.94 -10.29 -7.87
CA SER A 36 4.52 -9.88 -7.85
C SER A 36 4.32 -8.61 -7.03
N TYR A 37 3.84 -7.56 -7.69
CA TYR A 37 3.51 -6.28 -7.05
C TYR A 37 2.39 -5.57 -7.82
N VAL A 38 1.82 -4.52 -7.22
CA VAL A 38 0.91 -3.61 -7.89
C VAL A 38 1.49 -2.20 -7.82
N GLN A 39 1.63 -1.58 -8.99
CA GLN A 39 2.01 -0.17 -9.10
C GLN A 39 0.74 0.69 -9.13
N LEU A 40 0.64 1.62 -8.19
CA LEU A 40 -0.44 2.61 -8.15
C LEU A 40 0.05 3.91 -8.77
N THR A 41 -0.66 4.41 -9.77
CA THR A 41 -0.38 5.73 -10.35
C THR A 41 -1.18 6.79 -9.59
N PRO A 42 -0.53 7.74 -8.90
CA PRO A 42 -1.26 8.74 -8.15
C PRO A 42 -1.93 9.75 -9.10
N LYS A 43 -3.11 10.24 -8.73
CA LYS A 43 -3.84 11.26 -9.51
C LYS A 43 -3.17 12.64 -9.48
N LYS A 44 -2.28 12.87 -8.53
CA LYS A 44 -1.50 14.11 -8.34
C LYS A 44 -0.05 13.74 -8.02
N PRO A 45 0.95 14.55 -8.41
CA PRO A 45 2.31 14.35 -7.97
C PRO A 45 2.40 14.30 -6.44
N LEU A 46 3.14 13.34 -5.92
CA LEU A 46 3.37 13.17 -4.48
C LEU A 46 4.58 14.05 -4.09
N GLY A 47 4.33 15.31 -3.75
CA GLY A 47 5.30 16.22 -3.12
C GLY A 47 4.92 16.43 -1.66
N LEU A 48 5.13 15.39 -0.84
CA LEU A 48 4.46 15.25 0.45
C LEU A 48 5.10 16.11 1.54
N THR A 49 4.41 17.17 1.96
CA THR A 49 4.74 17.90 3.21
C THR A 49 3.87 17.45 4.39
N ALA A 50 2.68 16.94 4.09
CA ALA A 50 1.75 16.30 4.99
C ALA A 50 0.90 15.31 4.20
N PHE A 51 0.51 14.19 4.81
CA PHE A 51 -0.34 13.20 4.15
C PHE A 51 -1.09 12.35 5.17
N THR A 52 -2.07 11.59 4.69
CA THR A 52 -2.73 10.54 5.45
C THR A 52 -2.81 9.32 4.55
N LEU A 53 -2.35 8.18 5.06
CA LEU A 53 -2.35 6.91 4.34
C LEU A 53 -3.32 5.95 5.05
N CYS A 54 -4.37 5.54 4.33
CA CYS A 54 -5.32 4.55 4.81
C CYS A 54 -5.26 3.30 3.93
N MET A 55 -5.26 2.14 4.58
CA MET A 55 -5.32 0.83 3.94
C MET A 55 -6.02 -0.14 4.89
N ARG A 56 -6.71 -1.14 4.34
CA ARG A 56 -7.16 -2.31 5.11
C ARG A 56 -6.25 -3.47 4.69
N VAL A 57 -5.78 -4.27 5.64
CA VAL A 57 -4.83 -5.34 5.36
C VAL A 57 -5.22 -6.54 6.19
N ALA A 58 -5.20 -7.71 5.58
CA ALA A 58 -5.36 -8.99 6.25
C ALA A 58 -4.24 -9.92 5.79
N THR A 59 -3.63 -10.64 6.72
CA THR A 59 -2.61 -11.63 6.38
C THR A 59 -2.63 -12.74 7.40
N GLU A 60 -2.49 -13.96 6.91
CA GLU A 60 -2.38 -15.16 7.73
C GLU A 60 -0.92 -15.50 8.06
N LEU A 61 0.05 -14.73 7.51
CA LEU A 61 1.47 -14.95 7.78
C LEU A 61 1.77 -14.56 9.23
N GLN A 62 1.99 -15.54 10.10
CA GLN A 62 2.31 -15.31 11.51
C GLN A 62 3.83 -15.18 11.74
N GLY A 63 4.21 -14.35 12.71
CA GLY A 63 5.36 -14.58 13.60
C GLY A 63 6.81 -14.40 13.14
N GLU A 64 7.19 -14.55 11.87
CA GLU A 64 8.65 -14.76 11.58
C GLU A 64 9.28 -13.87 10.52
N ARG A 65 8.50 -13.08 9.78
CA ARG A 65 9.01 -12.29 8.64
C ARG A 65 8.50 -10.85 8.64
N GLN A 66 9.35 -9.95 8.15
CA GLN A 66 8.97 -8.57 7.85
C GLN A 66 8.18 -8.51 6.53
N ILE A 67 7.08 -7.78 6.53
CA ILE A 67 6.19 -7.64 5.36
C ILE A 67 6.10 -6.15 5.02
N ILE A 68 6.46 -5.79 3.79
CA ILE A 68 6.18 -4.46 3.27
C ILE A 68 4.67 -4.33 3.00
N LEU A 69 4.03 -3.32 3.58
CA LEU A 69 2.60 -3.04 3.41
C LEU A 69 2.36 -1.93 2.38
N PHE A 70 3.25 -0.95 2.33
CA PHE A 70 3.22 0.14 1.35
C PHE A 70 4.64 0.65 1.13
N ALA A 71 4.99 0.91 -0.12
CA ALA A 71 6.25 1.52 -0.49
C ALA A 71 6.01 2.63 -1.52
N TYR A 72 6.58 3.81 -1.25
CA TYR A 72 6.69 4.91 -2.19
C TYR A 72 8.17 5.29 -2.30
N ARG A 73 8.67 5.23 -3.53
CA ARG A 73 10.08 5.38 -3.86
C ARG A 73 10.25 6.47 -4.93
N THR A 74 11.21 7.36 -4.70
CA THR A 74 11.71 8.30 -5.70
C THR A 74 12.89 7.68 -6.45
N PRO A 75 13.38 8.29 -7.55
CA PRO A 75 14.57 7.79 -8.24
C PRO A 75 15.78 7.60 -7.31
N ASP A 76 15.88 8.42 -6.26
CA ASP A 76 17.06 8.49 -5.40
C ASP A 76 16.95 7.59 -4.15
N PHE A 77 15.76 7.44 -3.54
CA PHE A 77 15.59 6.68 -2.31
C PHE A 77 14.14 6.25 -2.04
N ASP A 78 13.98 5.34 -1.07
CA ASP A 78 12.66 5.00 -0.52
C ASP A 78 12.18 6.16 0.37
N GLU A 79 11.24 6.95 -0.12
CA GLU A 79 10.74 8.14 0.56
C GLU A 79 9.82 7.75 1.72
N LEU A 80 8.91 6.79 1.49
CA LEU A 80 7.93 6.37 2.49
C LEU A 80 7.67 4.87 2.44
N ASN A 81 7.87 4.19 3.57
CA ASN A 81 7.59 2.77 3.72
C ASN A 81 6.76 2.48 4.97
N VAL A 82 5.80 1.57 4.85
CA VAL A 82 5.06 0.98 5.97
C VAL A 82 5.41 -0.50 6.02
N TRP A 83 5.92 -0.96 7.17
CA TRP A 83 6.30 -2.35 7.38
C TRP A 83 5.52 -2.95 8.53
N ARG A 84 5.16 -4.23 8.41
CA ARG A 84 4.94 -5.08 9.58
C ARG A 84 6.25 -5.75 9.93
N GLU A 85 6.75 -5.51 11.13
CA GLU A 85 7.97 -6.11 11.65
C GLU A 85 7.76 -7.59 12.01
N LYS A 86 8.87 -8.31 12.23
CA LYS A 86 8.84 -9.73 12.65
C LYS A 86 8.02 -9.92 13.93
N ASN A 87 8.14 -9.00 14.87
CA ASN A 87 7.40 -9.02 16.14
C ASN A 87 5.94 -8.52 16.03
N GLY A 88 5.43 -8.31 14.82
CA GLY A 88 4.06 -7.88 14.56
C GLY A 88 3.81 -6.38 14.68
N ARG A 89 4.78 -5.58 15.17
CA ARG A 89 4.64 -4.12 15.21
C ARG A 89 4.53 -3.57 13.80
N VAL A 90 3.76 -2.50 13.65
CA VAL A 90 3.74 -1.71 12.41
C VAL A 90 4.72 -0.55 12.56
N SER A 91 5.68 -0.48 11.65
CA SER A 91 6.68 0.59 11.59
C SER A 91 6.41 1.48 10.39
N PHE A 92 6.64 2.77 10.59
CA PHE A 92 6.57 3.79 9.56
C PHE A 92 7.97 4.39 9.40
N TYR A 93 8.49 4.32 8.18
CA TYR A 93 9.80 4.89 7.82
C TYR A 93 9.56 5.99 6.79
N LEU A 94 10.06 7.18 7.12
CA LEU A 94 9.97 8.36 6.27
C LEU A 94 11.36 8.95 6.13
N LYS A 95 11.76 9.20 4.89
CA LYS A 95 12.98 9.93 4.57
C LYS A 95 12.57 11.19 3.83
N MET A 96 12.83 12.33 4.45
CA MET A 96 12.62 13.67 3.89
C MET A 96 13.91 14.17 3.23
#